data_AF-A0A7Y4TLH3-F1
#
_entry.id   AF-A0A7Y4TLH3-F1
#
_cell.length_a   1.000
_cell.length_b   1.000
_cell.length_c   1.000
_cell.angle_alpha   90.00
_cell.angle_beta   90.00
_cell.angle_gamma   90.00
#
_symmetry.space_group_name_H-M   'P 1'
#
loop_
_entity.id
_entity.type
_entity.pdbx_description
1 polymer ?
#
loop_
_entity_poly.entity_id
_entity_poly.type
_entity_poly.pdbx_seq_one_letter_code
_entity_poly.pdbx_strand_id
1 'polypeptide(L)'
;MKERNRFEHEIADLEFERSDSHTLPVKAPLKMKRFLFVASFDHEDATHNLRGYCINRIKRILRKTRGADTDPSINFTLFDIKEGKIKSFDVSGKKRVWADVSTFTPVTRANYTGRVFDKSPSGVMSITDVYDFIRNIGRNDPGTVQELNFFGHGWHGGPILVNSKDNSGTAARDPNDKDGRSLKDFKAPNMNATALSELSLAFASDGFTWLWGCVFAAAPFQVLHRLLKNRLYKSGKLKNDDLIKFEFTRSHADKFFAQVPSFFPTQRVDGTFPLSFHRSLTDIKALCQLMIDLGYCRKIATATNRKCYGALPGTYSDFEKTRDLPLMLIPRNTRTYSDNFAAFINFYKKHMGKSLDPEDRGYGEHVP
;
A
#
# COMPACT_ATOMS: atom_id res chain seq x y z
N MET A 1 23.37 74.41 -37.13
CA MET A 1 21.94 74.11 -37.34
C MET A 1 21.70 73.17 -38.55
N LYS A 2 22.70 72.39 -39.00
CA LYS A 2 22.56 71.37 -40.07
C LYS A 2 22.89 69.93 -39.62
N GLU A 3 23.28 69.72 -38.37
CA GLU A 3 23.51 68.38 -37.79
C GLU A 3 22.39 67.90 -36.86
N ARG A 4 21.46 68.79 -36.49
CA ARG A 4 20.31 68.42 -35.63
C ARG A 4 19.18 67.71 -36.39
N ASN A 5 19.09 67.92 -37.71
CA ASN A 5 18.08 67.26 -38.57
C ASN A 5 18.49 65.87 -39.08
N ARG A 6 19.74 65.43 -38.87
CA ARG A 6 20.17 64.08 -39.27
C ARG A 6 19.83 63.03 -38.21
N PHE A 7 19.82 63.42 -36.93
CA PHE A 7 19.50 62.53 -35.82
C PHE A 7 17.98 62.25 -35.67
N GLU A 8 17.12 63.15 -36.16
CA GLU A 8 15.66 62.98 -36.05
C GLU A 8 15.05 62.16 -37.20
N HIS A 9 15.80 61.88 -38.27
CA HIS A 9 15.36 60.97 -39.35
C HIS A 9 15.83 59.52 -39.17
N GLU A 10 16.90 59.25 -38.40
CA GLU A 10 17.34 57.87 -38.12
C GLU A 10 16.57 57.19 -36.96
N ILE A 11 15.74 57.92 -36.21
CA ILE A 11 14.87 57.36 -35.16
C ILE A 11 13.47 57.01 -35.72
N ALA A 12 13.08 57.55 -36.87
CA ALA A 12 11.77 57.29 -37.48
C ALA A 12 11.70 55.96 -38.25
N ASP A 13 12.85 55.37 -38.64
CA ASP A 13 12.94 54.10 -39.37
C ASP A 13 13.31 52.90 -38.48
N LEU A 14 13.41 53.10 -37.15
CA LEU A 14 13.33 51.99 -36.20
C LEU A 14 11.86 51.70 -35.91
N GLU A 15 11.17 51.23 -36.94
CA GLU A 15 10.01 50.37 -36.78
C GLU A 15 10.47 49.19 -35.91
N PHE A 16 10.22 49.28 -34.59
CA PHE A 16 10.01 48.08 -33.82
C PHE A 16 8.88 47.36 -34.52
N GLU A 17 9.22 46.29 -35.24
CA GLU A 17 8.29 45.19 -35.52
C GLU A 17 7.44 45.06 -34.26
N ARG A 18 6.14 45.36 -34.40
CA ARG A 18 5.19 45.01 -33.35
C ARG A 18 5.37 43.52 -33.20
N SER A 19 6.10 43.12 -32.15
CA SER A 19 6.23 41.73 -31.80
C SER A 19 4.80 41.24 -31.74
N ASP A 20 4.47 40.30 -32.62
CA ASP A 20 3.25 39.53 -32.52
C ASP A 20 3.01 39.28 -31.05
N SER A 21 1.81 39.62 -30.57
CA SER A 21 1.42 39.40 -29.20
C SER A 21 1.78 37.96 -28.84
N HIS A 22 2.94 37.79 -28.21
CA HIS A 22 3.32 36.57 -27.56
C HIS A 22 2.32 36.50 -26.41
N THR A 23 1.17 35.91 -26.71
CA THR A 23 0.38 35.21 -25.72
C THR A 23 1.37 34.29 -25.04
N LEU A 24 1.90 34.75 -23.91
CA LEU A 24 2.66 33.92 -23.00
C LEU A 24 1.87 32.62 -22.90
N PRO A 25 2.50 31.46 -23.14
CA PRO A 25 1.78 30.20 -23.13
C PRO A 25 0.96 30.16 -21.86
N VAL A 26 -0.37 30.06 -22.01
CA VAL A 26 -1.30 29.99 -20.89
C VAL A 26 -0.74 28.93 -19.96
N LYS A 27 -0.24 29.35 -18.80
CA LYS A 27 0.41 28.47 -17.85
C LYS A 27 -0.57 27.34 -17.59
N ALA A 28 -0.22 26.13 -18.05
CA ALA A 28 -1.13 24.99 -17.98
C ALA A 28 -1.71 24.94 -16.56
N PRO A 29 -3.04 24.75 -16.41
CA PRO A 29 -3.67 24.78 -15.10
C PRO A 29 -2.91 23.83 -14.17
N LEU A 30 -2.52 24.34 -13.00
CA LEU A 30 -1.76 23.57 -12.01
C LEU A 30 -2.52 22.28 -11.71
N LYS A 31 -1.97 21.15 -12.18
CA LYS A 31 -2.61 19.85 -12.01
C LYS A 31 -2.64 19.50 -10.53
N MET A 32 -3.84 19.33 -9.98
CA MET A 32 -4.02 18.97 -8.58
C MET A 32 -3.34 17.62 -8.28
N LYS A 33 -2.67 17.55 -7.14
CA LYS A 33 -2.00 16.39 -6.57
C LYS A 33 -2.71 16.00 -5.28
N ARG A 34 -3.30 14.80 -5.27
CA ARG A 34 -4.04 14.26 -4.14
C ARG A 34 -3.23 13.17 -3.44
N PHE A 35 -3.13 13.28 -2.12
CA PHE A 35 -2.47 12.31 -1.25
C PHE A 35 -3.49 11.77 -0.26
N LEU A 36 -3.77 10.48 -0.32
CA LEU A 36 -4.83 9.83 0.46
C LEU A 36 -4.22 8.96 1.56
N PHE A 37 -4.76 9.05 2.78
CA PHE A 37 -4.25 8.35 3.96
C PHE A 37 -5.39 7.66 4.69
N VAL A 38 -5.26 6.36 4.92
CA VAL A 38 -6.22 5.56 5.68
C VAL A 38 -5.57 5.17 7.00
N ALA A 39 -6.11 5.69 8.10
CA ALA A 39 -5.71 5.35 9.45
C ALA A 39 -6.67 4.31 10.02
N SER A 40 -6.22 3.05 10.06
CA SER A 40 -7.01 1.94 10.59
C SER A 40 -7.19 2.06 12.11
N PHE A 41 -8.12 1.27 12.67
CA PHE A 41 -8.26 1.09 14.11
C PHE A 41 -7.41 -0.10 14.58
N ASP A 42 -6.49 0.16 15.51
CA ASP A 42 -5.72 -0.91 16.14
C ASP A 42 -6.57 -1.62 17.21
N HIS A 43 -7.13 -2.77 16.82
CA HIS A 43 -7.96 -3.60 17.69
C HIS A 43 -7.15 -4.33 18.77
N GLU A 44 -5.84 -4.54 18.58
CA GLU A 44 -4.98 -5.19 19.58
C GLU A 44 -4.59 -4.21 20.68
N ASP A 45 -4.41 -2.95 20.31
CA ASP A 45 -4.16 -1.87 21.26
C ASP A 45 -4.77 -0.55 20.79
N ALA A 46 -5.99 -0.28 21.28
CA ALA A 46 -6.73 0.94 20.98
C ALA A 46 -6.02 2.26 21.38
N THR A 47 -4.93 2.18 22.16
CA THR A 47 -4.08 3.34 22.50
C THR A 47 -3.10 3.69 21.38
N HIS A 48 -2.74 2.74 20.52
CA HIS A 48 -1.95 3.02 19.33
C HIS A 48 -2.74 3.92 18.37
N ASN A 49 -2.13 5.04 18.02
CA ASN A 49 -2.72 6.05 17.16
C ASN A 49 -2.12 5.96 15.75
N LEU A 50 -2.73 5.12 14.90
CA LEU A 50 -2.30 4.96 13.50
C LEU A 50 -2.46 6.24 12.67
N ARG A 51 -3.37 7.14 13.06
CA ARG A 51 -3.46 8.48 12.47
C ARG A 51 -2.18 9.29 12.67
N GLY A 52 -1.45 9.07 13.77
CA GLY A 52 -0.14 9.69 13.99
C GLY A 52 0.84 9.44 12.83
N TYR A 53 0.86 8.21 12.29
CA TYR A 53 1.71 7.84 11.16
C TYR A 53 1.26 8.48 9.84
N CYS A 54 -0.06 8.62 9.63
CA CYS A 54 -0.59 9.38 8.50
C CYS A 54 -0.11 10.84 8.55
N ILE A 55 -0.21 11.48 9.71
CA ILE A 55 0.26 12.86 9.92
C ILE A 55 1.78 12.96 9.73
N ASN A 56 2.55 11.98 10.18
CA ASN A 56 4.00 11.93 9.95
C ASN A 56 4.33 11.86 8.45
N ARG A 57 3.59 11.05 7.67
CA ARG A 57 3.78 10.96 6.21
C ARG A 57 3.45 12.27 5.52
N ILE A 58 2.33 12.91 5.89
CA ILE A 58 1.96 14.25 5.40
C ILE A 58 3.07 15.26 5.67
N LYS A 59 3.58 15.32 6.91
CA LYS A 59 4.68 16.22 7.28
C LYS A 59 5.96 15.95 6.48
N ARG A 60 6.30 14.68 6.22
CA ARG A 60 7.44 14.33 5.36
C ARG A 60 7.26 14.80 3.92
N ILE A 61 6.07 14.69 3.35
CA ILE A 61 5.75 15.20 2.01
C ILE A 61 5.90 16.73 1.98
N LEU A 62 5.28 17.43 2.94
CA LEU A 62 5.36 18.89 3.05
C LEU A 62 6.81 19.39 3.20
N ARG A 63 7.66 18.68 3.96
CA ARG A 63 9.07 19.06 4.13
C ARG A 63 9.92 18.89 2.87
N LYS A 64 9.54 17.99 1.95
CA LYS A 64 10.29 17.75 0.71
C LYS A 64 10.08 18.83 -0.35
N THR A 65 9.04 19.65 -0.22
CA THR A 65 8.65 20.62 -1.25
C THR A 65 8.43 21.99 -0.63
N ARG A 66 9.33 22.94 -0.95
CA ARG A 66 9.24 24.32 -0.47
C ARG A 66 7.90 24.93 -0.90
N GLY A 67 7.17 25.54 0.04
CA GLY A 67 5.87 26.17 -0.22
C GLY A 67 4.70 25.18 -0.33
N ALA A 68 4.94 23.86 -0.20
CA ALA A 68 3.86 22.87 -0.24
C ALA A 68 2.86 23.03 0.90
N ASP A 69 3.21 23.73 1.98
CA ASP A 69 2.31 24.08 3.07
C ASP A 69 1.23 25.10 2.67
N THR A 70 1.44 25.88 1.61
CA THR A 70 0.49 26.87 1.11
C THR A 70 0.05 26.63 -0.35
N ASP A 71 0.60 25.61 -1.01
CA ASP A 71 0.28 25.26 -2.40
C ASP A 71 -1.15 24.68 -2.55
N PRO A 72 -2.09 25.39 -3.20
CA PRO A 72 -3.46 24.91 -3.40
C PRO A 72 -3.56 23.73 -4.38
N SER A 73 -2.50 23.45 -5.16
CA SER A 73 -2.45 22.27 -6.02
C SER A 73 -2.16 20.99 -5.24
N ILE A 74 -1.81 21.06 -3.95
CA ILE A 74 -1.57 19.89 -3.11
C ILE A 74 -2.73 19.72 -2.12
N ASN A 75 -3.42 18.59 -2.23
CA ASN A 75 -4.51 18.20 -1.33
C ASN A 75 -4.17 16.91 -0.59
N PHE A 76 -4.47 16.85 0.71
CA PHE A 76 -4.39 15.61 1.47
C PHE A 76 -5.75 15.25 2.04
N THR A 77 -6.10 13.97 1.99
CA THR A 77 -7.33 13.41 2.55
C THR A 77 -6.98 12.32 3.57
N LEU A 78 -7.59 12.37 4.74
CA LEU A 78 -7.42 11.41 5.82
C LEU A 78 -8.75 10.70 6.10
N PHE A 79 -8.75 9.38 5.95
CA PHE A 79 -9.79 8.48 6.41
C PHE A 79 -9.41 8.01 7.81
N ASP A 80 -10.02 8.58 8.84
CA ASP A 80 -9.84 8.19 10.24
C ASP A 80 -10.94 7.19 10.63
N ILE A 81 -10.61 5.90 10.57
CA ILE A 81 -11.54 4.81 10.86
C ILE A 81 -11.98 4.85 12.33
N LYS A 82 -11.08 5.21 13.25
CA LYS A 82 -11.38 5.30 14.68
C LYS A 82 -12.40 6.40 14.97
N GLU A 83 -12.15 7.61 14.45
CA GLU A 83 -13.05 8.76 14.63
C GLU A 83 -14.31 8.66 13.75
N GLY A 84 -14.34 7.78 12.75
CA GLY A 84 -15.43 7.69 11.78
C GLY A 84 -15.51 8.94 10.90
N LYS A 85 -14.37 9.49 10.46
CA LYS A 85 -14.33 10.75 9.70
C LYS A 85 -13.46 10.67 8.47
N ILE A 86 -13.93 11.23 7.37
CA ILE A 86 -13.09 11.60 6.24
C ILE A 86 -12.82 13.09 6.35
N LYS A 87 -11.54 13.48 6.41
CA LYS A 87 -11.10 14.87 6.49
C LYS A 87 -10.28 15.21 5.26
N SER A 88 -10.43 16.40 4.73
CA SER A 88 -9.60 16.93 3.65
C SER A 88 -8.97 18.23 4.09
N PHE A 89 -7.79 18.55 3.57
CA PHE A 89 -7.29 19.90 3.71
C PHE A 89 -8.13 20.87 2.89
N ASP A 90 -8.68 21.85 3.58
CA ASP A 90 -9.14 23.09 3.00
C ASP A 90 -7.98 24.11 3.04
N VAL A 91 -7.77 24.79 1.93
CA VAL A 91 -6.81 25.91 1.80
C VAL A 91 -7.62 27.20 1.79
N SER A 92 -8.44 27.40 2.81
CA SER A 92 -9.12 28.68 3.03
C SER A 92 -8.16 29.65 3.74
N GLY A 93 -7.53 30.53 2.97
CA GLY A 93 -6.64 31.59 3.47
C GLY A 93 -5.14 31.23 3.48
N LYS A 94 -4.38 31.77 4.44
CA LYS A 94 -2.90 31.65 4.51
C LYS A 94 -2.39 30.37 5.21
N LYS A 95 -3.28 29.47 5.65
CA LYS A 95 -2.92 28.25 6.40
C LYS A 95 -3.84 27.09 6.01
N ARG A 96 -3.32 25.87 6.12
CA ARG A 96 -4.07 24.64 5.92
C ARG A 96 -4.91 24.31 7.15
N VAL A 97 -6.20 24.04 6.95
CA VAL A 97 -7.13 23.60 8.01
C VAL A 97 -7.78 22.29 7.57
N TRP A 98 -8.02 21.38 8.53
CA TRP A 98 -8.79 20.16 8.25
C TRP A 98 -10.28 20.50 8.23
N ALA A 99 -10.95 20.13 7.13
CA ALA A 99 -12.39 20.16 7.01
C ALA A 99 -12.94 18.73 6.99
N ASP A 100 -14.04 18.50 7.71
CA ASP A 100 -14.76 17.23 7.66
C ASP A 100 -15.49 17.14 6.31
N VAL A 101 -15.25 16.06 5.56
CA VAL A 101 -15.87 15.76 4.25
C VAL A 101 -17.06 14.81 4.43
N SER A 102 -16.94 13.85 5.34
CA SER A 102 -17.97 12.84 5.61
C SER A 102 -17.82 12.30 7.02
N THR A 103 -18.93 11.86 7.61
CA THR A 103 -19.00 11.30 8.97
C THR A 103 -19.66 9.93 8.95
N PHE A 104 -19.13 9.03 9.76
CA PHE A 104 -19.51 7.63 9.95
C PHE A 104 -19.62 7.35 11.45
N THR A 105 -20.15 6.19 11.81
CA THR A 105 -20.14 5.71 13.19
C THR A 105 -18.69 5.46 13.63
N PRO A 106 -18.23 6.05 14.76
CA PRO A 106 -16.89 5.80 15.29
C PRO A 106 -16.69 4.35 15.73
N VAL A 107 -15.45 3.89 15.67
CA VAL A 107 -15.08 2.53 16.12
C VAL A 107 -14.51 2.58 17.53
N THR A 108 -15.04 1.73 18.40
CA THR A 108 -14.62 1.61 19.80
C THR A 108 -14.44 0.14 20.18
N ARG A 109 -13.91 -0.12 21.38
CA ARG A 109 -13.83 -1.50 21.93
C ARG A 109 -15.20 -2.17 22.08
N ALA A 110 -16.30 -1.41 22.16
CA ALA A 110 -17.64 -1.96 22.28
C ALA A 110 -18.08 -2.72 21.01
N ASN A 111 -17.43 -2.47 19.86
CA ASN A 111 -17.74 -3.13 18.60
C ASN A 111 -17.17 -4.57 18.49
N TYR A 112 -16.49 -5.06 19.53
CA TYR A 112 -15.70 -6.30 19.44
C TYR A 112 -16.24 -7.44 20.31
N THR A 113 -16.05 -8.67 19.81
CA THR A 113 -16.05 -9.91 20.60
C THR A 113 -14.65 -10.50 20.55
N GLY A 114 -13.92 -10.41 21.67
CA GLY A 114 -12.48 -10.71 21.68
C GLY A 114 -11.73 -9.75 20.75
N ARG A 115 -11.09 -10.28 19.70
CA ARG A 115 -10.36 -9.49 18.70
C ARG A 115 -11.16 -9.20 17.43
N VAL A 116 -12.35 -9.77 17.28
CA VAL A 116 -13.13 -9.68 16.04
C VAL A 116 -14.11 -8.53 16.12
N PHE A 117 -14.14 -7.68 15.11
CA PHE A 117 -15.17 -6.65 14.94
C PHE A 117 -16.44 -7.30 14.40
N ASP A 118 -17.47 -7.42 15.25
CA ASP A 118 -18.71 -8.12 14.93
C ASP A 118 -19.97 -7.51 15.57
N LYS A 119 -19.84 -6.41 16.34
CA LYS A 119 -20.97 -5.72 16.98
C LYS A 119 -21.22 -4.35 16.36
N SER A 120 -22.48 -4.11 16.02
CA SER A 120 -22.98 -2.85 15.45
C SER A 120 -22.16 -2.35 14.24
N PRO A 121 -21.98 -3.17 13.18
CA PRO A 121 -21.20 -2.81 12.00
C PRO A 121 -21.87 -1.76 11.09
N SER A 122 -23.16 -1.47 11.31
CA SER A 122 -23.91 -0.50 10.52
C SER A 122 -23.35 0.92 10.71
N GLY A 123 -23.25 1.68 9.62
CA GLY A 123 -22.76 3.06 9.62
C GLY A 123 -21.25 3.23 9.83
N VAL A 124 -20.50 2.16 10.11
CA VAL A 124 -19.04 2.19 10.23
C VAL A 124 -18.39 2.17 8.85
N MET A 125 -17.39 3.04 8.66
CA MET A 125 -16.61 3.14 7.42
C MET A 125 -15.97 1.80 7.04
N SER A 126 -16.04 1.47 5.76
CA SER A 126 -15.53 0.27 5.12
C SER A 126 -14.44 0.62 4.11
N ILE A 127 -13.64 -0.39 3.73
CA ILE A 127 -12.73 -0.30 2.59
C ILE A 127 -13.45 0.10 1.30
N THR A 128 -14.73 -0.25 1.15
CA THR A 128 -15.55 0.11 -0.01
C THR A 128 -15.79 1.62 -0.09
N ASP A 129 -15.92 2.32 1.04
CA ASP A 129 -16.05 3.78 1.06
C ASP A 129 -14.76 4.45 0.56
N VAL A 130 -13.60 3.86 0.87
CA VAL A 130 -12.30 4.32 0.34
C VAL A 130 -12.25 4.14 -1.18
N TYR A 131 -12.68 2.98 -1.69
CA TYR A 131 -12.74 2.73 -3.14
C TYR A 131 -13.70 3.69 -3.83
N ASP A 132 -14.88 3.91 -3.28
CA ASP A 132 -15.88 4.79 -3.88
C ASP A 132 -15.41 6.25 -3.90
N PHE A 133 -14.70 6.70 -2.86
CA PHE A 133 -14.04 8.00 -2.85
C PHE A 133 -13.00 8.12 -3.97
N ILE A 134 -12.14 7.11 -4.16
CA ILE A 134 -11.12 7.12 -5.20
C ILE A 134 -11.76 7.05 -6.59
N ARG A 135 -12.77 6.20 -6.80
CA ARG A 135 -13.53 6.14 -8.05
C ARG A 135 -14.20 7.47 -8.37
N ASN A 136 -14.68 8.19 -7.35
CA ASN A 136 -15.22 9.53 -7.54
C ASN A 136 -14.15 10.52 -8.02
N ILE A 137 -12.91 10.41 -7.53
CA ILE A 137 -11.79 11.16 -8.10
C ILE A 137 -11.54 10.72 -9.55
N GLY A 138 -11.56 9.42 -9.86
CA GLY A 138 -11.39 8.94 -11.23
C GLY A 138 -12.42 9.45 -12.22
N ARG A 139 -13.67 9.65 -11.77
CA ARG A 139 -14.73 10.26 -12.59
C ARG A 139 -14.54 11.75 -12.82
N ASN A 140 -14.16 12.49 -11.77
CA ASN A 140 -14.26 13.96 -11.78
C ASN A 140 -12.90 14.67 -11.94
N ASP A 141 -11.84 14.09 -11.38
CA ASP A 141 -10.48 14.63 -11.33
C ASP A 141 -9.44 13.54 -11.70
N PRO A 142 -9.52 12.93 -12.90
CA PRO A 142 -8.65 11.80 -13.25
C PRO A 142 -7.17 12.18 -13.25
N GLY A 143 -6.34 11.22 -12.86
CA GLY A 143 -4.89 11.34 -12.90
C GLY A 143 -4.30 12.24 -11.82
N THR A 144 -5.01 12.45 -10.71
CA THR A 144 -4.60 13.38 -9.63
C THR A 144 -4.10 12.67 -8.37
N VAL A 145 -4.45 11.41 -8.13
CA VAL A 145 -3.94 10.64 -6.97
C VAL A 145 -2.47 10.30 -7.15
N GLN A 146 -1.63 10.86 -6.28
CA GLN A 146 -0.18 10.68 -6.24
C GLN A 146 0.21 9.55 -5.29
N GLU A 147 -0.37 9.53 -4.09
CA GLU A 147 -0.16 8.45 -3.13
C GLU A 147 -1.48 8.04 -2.48
N LEU A 148 -1.70 6.73 -2.37
CA LEU A 148 -2.68 6.14 -1.46
C LEU A 148 -1.93 5.36 -0.38
N ASN A 149 -2.15 5.67 0.89
CA ASN A 149 -1.43 5.07 2.01
C ASN A 149 -2.40 4.40 2.98
N PHE A 150 -2.24 3.10 3.22
CA PHE A 150 -2.96 2.38 4.27
C PHE A 150 -2.03 2.17 5.47
N PHE A 151 -2.32 2.79 6.60
CA PHE A 151 -1.64 2.55 7.88
C PHE A 151 -2.52 1.67 8.75
N GLY A 152 -2.06 0.45 9.03
CA GLY A 152 -2.81 -0.50 9.84
C GLY A 152 -2.07 -1.80 10.07
N HIS A 153 -2.79 -2.72 10.70
CA HIS A 153 -2.41 -4.13 10.62
C HIS A 153 -2.63 -4.61 9.19
N GLY A 154 -1.78 -5.51 8.75
CA GLY A 154 -1.87 -6.11 7.43
C GLY A 154 -1.94 -7.62 7.55
N TRP A 155 -2.75 -8.22 6.70
CA TRP A 155 -2.67 -9.64 6.39
C TRP A 155 -2.50 -9.80 4.88
N HIS A 156 -2.15 -11.01 4.42
CA HIS A 156 -1.90 -11.22 2.99
C HIS A 156 -3.08 -10.84 2.10
N GLY A 157 -4.31 -10.99 2.59
CA GLY A 157 -5.52 -10.65 1.84
C GLY A 157 -5.94 -9.19 1.90
N GLY A 158 -5.29 -8.30 2.65
CA GLY A 158 -5.62 -6.86 2.61
C GLY A 158 -5.27 -6.03 3.84
N PRO A 159 -5.51 -4.71 3.77
CA PRO A 159 -5.51 -3.86 4.95
C PRO A 159 -6.60 -4.30 5.93
N ILE A 160 -6.24 -4.36 7.22
CA ILE A 160 -7.19 -4.56 8.32
C ILE A 160 -7.54 -3.17 8.85
N LEU A 161 -8.75 -2.70 8.51
CA LEU A 161 -9.26 -1.42 8.98
C LEU A 161 -9.80 -1.53 10.41
N VAL A 162 -10.55 -2.61 10.69
CA VAL A 162 -11.19 -2.83 12.00
C VAL A 162 -11.08 -4.29 12.47
N ASN A 163 -10.56 -5.22 11.68
CA ASN A 163 -10.50 -6.67 12.00
C ASN A 163 -11.87 -7.35 12.04
N SER A 164 -12.67 -7.03 11.03
CA SER A 164 -13.91 -7.70 10.67
C SER A 164 -13.66 -8.96 9.84
N LYS A 165 -14.69 -9.80 9.69
CA LYS A 165 -14.63 -11.04 8.90
C LYS A 165 -15.64 -11.00 7.77
N ASP A 166 -15.25 -11.59 6.66
CA ASP A 166 -16.17 -11.92 5.57
C ASP A 166 -16.79 -13.29 5.81
N ASN A 167 -18.09 -13.33 6.10
CA ASN A 167 -18.82 -14.59 6.35
C ASN A 167 -19.73 -15.00 5.19
N SER A 168 -19.66 -14.31 4.05
CA SER A 168 -20.61 -14.50 2.95
C SER A 168 -20.48 -15.85 2.24
N GLY A 169 -19.33 -16.53 2.33
CA GLY A 169 -19.06 -17.81 1.63
C GLY A 169 -19.12 -17.76 0.10
N THR A 170 -19.43 -16.60 -0.50
CA THR A 170 -19.66 -16.43 -1.95
C THR A 170 -18.66 -15.44 -2.55
N ALA A 171 -18.79 -15.11 -3.84
CA ALA A 171 -17.98 -14.08 -4.48
C ALA A 171 -18.35 -12.66 -4.05
N ALA A 172 -19.59 -12.44 -3.61
CA ALA A 172 -20.03 -11.15 -3.08
C ALA A 172 -19.35 -10.85 -1.74
N ARG A 173 -19.20 -9.57 -1.40
CA ARG A 173 -18.76 -9.14 -0.07
C ARG A 173 -19.87 -9.36 0.96
N ASP A 174 -19.47 -9.73 2.17
CA ASP A 174 -20.31 -9.57 3.36
C ASP A 174 -20.47 -8.06 3.65
N PRO A 175 -21.70 -7.51 3.71
CA PRO A 175 -21.93 -6.10 4.03
C PRO A 175 -21.38 -5.65 5.40
N ASN A 176 -21.18 -6.60 6.32
CA ASN A 176 -20.61 -6.33 7.64
C ASN A 176 -19.07 -6.39 7.65
N ASP A 177 -18.44 -6.87 6.58
CA ASP A 177 -17.00 -6.87 6.43
C ASP A 177 -16.51 -5.49 5.98
N LYS A 178 -15.67 -4.86 6.80
CA LYS A 178 -15.13 -3.52 6.60
C LYS A 178 -13.69 -3.53 6.09
N ASP A 179 -13.03 -4.69 6.09
CA ASP A 179 -11.62 -4.81 5.73
C ASP A 179 -11.41 -5.15 4.24
N GLY A 180 -10.20 -4.91 3.76
CA GLY A 180 -9.81 -5.29 2.39
C GLY A 180 -9.73 -6.82 2.20
N ARG A 181 -10.15 -7.26 1.01
CA ARG A 181 -10.20 -8.65 0.53
C ARG A 181 -9.68 -8.73 -0.91
N SER A 182 -8.40 -9.08 -1.04
CA SER A 182 -7.66 -9.17 -2.30
C SER A 182 -8.37 -10.05 -3.34
N LEU A 183 -8.99 -11.14 -2.90
CA LEU A 183 -9.65 -12.10 -3.77
C LEU A 183 -11.07 -11.69 -4.18
N LYS A 184 -11.62 -10.59 -3.66
CA LYS A 184 -13.01 -10.17 -3.90
C LYS A 184 -13.14 -8.74 -4.41
N ASP A 185 -12.35 -7.82 -3.89
CA ASP A 185 -12.61 -6.38 -4.02
C ASP A 185 -12.46 -5.87 -5.45
N PHE A 186 -11.50 -6.40 -6.20
CA PHE A 186 -11.14 -5.89 -7.52
C PHE A 186 -11.71 -6.74 -8.67
N LYS A 187 -12.86 -7.38 -8.46
CA LYS A 187 -13.55 -8.18 -9.48
C LYS A 187 -15.06 -8.18 -9.27
N ALA A 188 -15.80 -8.58 -10.31
CA ALA A 188 -17.24 -8.76 -10.23
C ALA A 188 -17.62 -9.83 -9.17
N PRO A 189 -18.73 -9.67 -8.45
CA PRO A 189 -19.71 -8.57 -8.57
C PRO A 189 -19.32 -7.29 -7.81
N ASN A 190 -18.26 -7.28 -7.01
CA ASN A 190 -17.95 -6.18 -6.10
C ASN A 190 -17.36 -4.95 -6.80
N MET A 191 -16.62 -5.17 -7.90
CA MET A 191 -16.10 -4.11 -8.75
C MET A 191 -16.13 -4.56 -10.21
N ASN A 192 -17.07 -4.00 -10.99
CA ASN A 192 -17.20 -4.28 -12.42
C ASN A 192 -16.14 -3.51 -13.24
N ALA A 193 -16.13 -3.74 -14.56
CA ALA A 193 -15.13 -3.14 -15.45
C ALA A 193 -15.13 -1.59 -15.40
N THR A 194 -16.30 -0.96 -15.36
CA THR A 194 -16.43 0.51 -15.22
C THR A 194 -15.83 0.98 -13.90
N ALA A 195 -16.18 0.34 -12.79
CA ALA A 195 -15.66 0.69 -11.47
C ALA A 195 -14.14 0.51 -11.36
N LEU A 196 -13.59 -0.56 -11.96
CA LEU A 196 -12.14 -0.76 -12.06
C LEU A 196 -11.46 0.34 -12.90
N SER A 197 -12.08 0.72 -14.02
CA SER A 197 -11.57 1.80 -14.86
C SER A 197 -11.57 3.14 -14.11
N GLU A 198 -12.65 3.49 -13.42
CA GLU A 198 -12.72 4.67 -12.55
C GLU A 198 -11.64 4.65 -11.46
N LEU A 199 -11.45 3.50 -10.80
CA LEU A 199 -10.42 3.34 -9.78
C LEU A 199 -9.02 3.60 -10.35
N SER A 200 -8.71 3.03 -11.51
CA SER A 200 -7.41 3.21 -12.19
C SER A 200 -7.21 4.65 -12.67
N LEU A 201 -8.24 5.25 -13.27
CA LEU A 201 -8.19 6.62 -13.81
C LEU A 201 -7.93 7.67 -12.73
N ALA A 202 -8.25 7.41 -11.47
CA ALA A 202 -7.96 8.34 -10.38
C ALA A 202 -6.46 8.60 -10.20
N PHE A 203 -5.60 7.61 -10.47
CA PHE A 203 -4.16 7.70 -10.22
C PHE A 203 -3.40 8.43 -11.32
N ALA A 204 -2.53 9.37 -10.91
CA ALA A 204 -1.50 9.94 -11.78
C ALA A 204 -0.63 8.81 -12.36
N SER A 205 0.00 9.02 -13.52
CA SER A 205 0.80 8.01 -14.22
C SER A 205 1.96 7.45 -13.38
N ASP A 206 2.53 8.29 -12.53
CA ASP A 206 3.59 7.98 -11.57
C ASP A 206 3.07 7.75 -10.13
N GLY A 207 1.76 7.79 -9.94
CA GLY A 207 1.13 7.55 -8.64
C GLY A 207 1.29 6.09 -8.19
N PHE A 208 1.22 5.86 -6.88
CA PHE A 208 1.37 4.54 -6.29
C PHE A 208 0.58 4.36 -5.00
N THR A 209 0.48 3.12 -4.54
CA THR A 209 -0.11 2.76 -3.24
C THR A 209 0.96 2.27 -2.28
N TRP A 210 0.85 2.64 -1.00
CA TRP A 210 1.54 2.00 0.11
C TRP A 210 0.56 1.21 0.98
N LEU A 211 0.89 -0.05 1.24
CA LEU A 211 0.30 -0.85 2.28
C LEU A 211 1.31 -0.98 3.43
N TRP A 212 1.22 -0.06 4.39
CA TRP A 212 2.04 -0.07 5.59
C TRP A 212 1.48 -1.12 6.55
N GLY A 213 2.34 -2.05 6.99
CA GLY A 213 1.90 -3.16 7.82
C GLY A 213 2.50 -4.49 7.40
N CYS A 214 2.01 -5.55 8.04
CA CYS A 214 2.53 -6.90 7.89
C CYS A 214 1.93 -7.62 6.68
N VAL A 215 2.66 -8.57 6.10
CA VAL A 215 2.12 -9.62 5.22
C VAL A 215 2.62 -10.97 5.76
N PHE A 216 2.22 -11.26 7.00
CA PHE A 216 2.65 -12.48 7.69
C PHE A 216 1.86 -13.69 7.18
N ALA A 217 2.28 -14.19 6.02
CA ALA A 217 1.87 -15.48 5.51
C ALA A 217 2.73 -16.57 6.15
N ALA A 218 2.10 -17.41 7.00
CA ALA A 218 2.83 -18.40 7.79
C ALA A 218 3.59 -19.42 6.92
N ALA A 219 3.01 -19.84 5.79
CA ALA A 219 3.64 -20.79 4.87
C ALA A 219 5.01 -20.31 4.35
N PRO A 220 5.13 -19.19 3.62
CA PRO A 220 6.43 -18.69 3.16
C PRO A 220 7.34 -18.34 4.34
N PHE A 221 6.82 -17.85 5.47
CA PHE A 221 7.66 -17.60 6.65
C PHE A 221 8.37 -18.88 7.12
N GLN A 222 7.61 -19.95 7.33
CA GLN A 222 8.13 -21.21 7.86
C GLN A 222 9.06 -21.92 6.87
N VAL A 223 8.78 -21.82 5.57
CA VAL A 223 9.63 -22.39 4.50
C VAL A 223 10.93 -21.61 4.37
N LEU A 224 10.88 -20.28 4.27
CA LEU A 224 12.07 -19.45 4.15
C LEU A 224 12.93 -19.55 5.41
N HIS A 225 12.34 -19.57 6.60
CA HIS A 225 13.10 -19.75 7.85
C HIS A 225 13.94 -21.04 7.84
N ARG A 226 13.41 -22.14 7.29
CA ARG A 226 14.13 -23.41 7.16
C ARG A 226 15.16 -23.38 6.03
N LEU A 227 14.81 -22.82 4.88
CA LEU A 227 15.74 -22.61 3.76
C LEU A 227 16.98 -21.83 4.21
N LEU A 228 16.78 -20.72 4.91
CA LEU A 228 17.86 -19.85 5.37
C LEU A 228 18.78 -20.52 6.40
N LYS A 229 18.31 -21.59 7.07
CA LYS A 229 19.11 -22.43 7.96
C LYS A 229 19.81 -23.59 7.25
N ASN A 230 19.39 -23.93 6.02
CA ASN A 230 19.95 -25.04 5.24
C ASN A 230 21.41 -24.78 4.84
N ARG A 231 22.27 -25.80 4.98
CA ARG A 231 23.72 -25.70 4.72
C ARG A 231 24.02 -25.41 3.24
N LEU A 232 23.30 -26.04 2.32
CA LEU A 232 23.48 -25.85 0.88
C LEU A 232 23.11 -24.42 0.46
N TYR A 233 22.01 -23.88 0.98
CA TYR A 233 21.67 -22.47 0.79
C TYR A 233 22.76 -21.53 1.34
N LYS A 234 23.22 -21.75 2.58
CA LYS A 234 24.28 -20.94 3.20
C LYS A 234 25.61 -20.97 2.45
N SER A 235 25.92 -22.08 1.78
CA SER A 235 27.12 -22.21 0.94
C SER A 235 27.09 -21.36 -0.34
N GLY A 236 25.92 -20.84 -0.73
CA GLY A 236 25.72 -20.14 -2.01
C GLY A 236 25.72 -21.05 -3.25
N LYS A 237 25.82 -22.37 -3.07
CA LYS A 237 25.90 -23.36 -4.18
C LYS A 237 24.56 -23.98 -4.56
N LEU A 238 23.47 -23.60 -3.89
CA LEU A 238 22.14 -24.15 -4.13
C LEU A 238 21.66 -23.80 -5.55
N LYS A 239 21.36 -24.83 -6.33
CA LYS A 239 20.75 -24.74 -7.67
C LYS A 239 19.23 -24.81 -7.57
N ASN A 240 18.57 -24.47 -8.69
CA ASN A 240 17.10 -24.45 -8.75
C ASN A 240 16.47 -25.83 -8.46
N ASP A 241 17.08 -26.92 -8.95
CA ASP A 241 16.53 -28.27 -8.87
C ASP A 241 17.07 -29.08 -7.67
N ASP A 242 17.96 -28.48 -6.88
CA ASP A 242 18.48 -29.12 -5.67
C ASP A 242 17.35 -29.34 -4.66
N LEU A 243 17.23 -30.60 -4.20
CA LEU A 243 16.20 -30.99 -3.26
C LEU A 243 16.58 -30.64 -1.82
N ILE A 244 15.72 -29.86 -1.18
CA ILE A 244 15.83 -29.48 0.22
C ILE A 244 14.83 -30.28 1.03
N LYS A 245 15.34 -31.03 2.02
CA LYS A 245 14.50 -31.68 3.02
C LYS A 245 13.90 -30.63 3.95
N PHE A 246 12.58 -30.63 4.08
CA PHE A 246 11.86 -29.88 5.09
C PHE A 246 11.30 -30.81 6.16
N GLU A 247 11.24 -30.31 7.40
CA GLU A 247 10.70 -31.02 8.56
C GLU A 247 9.82 -30.07 9.37
N PHE A 248 8.61 -30.51 9.68
CA PHE A 248 7.60 -29.73 10.40
C PHE A 248 7.06 -30.49 11.60
N THR A 249 6.55 -29.75 12.58
CA THR A 249 5.79 -30.34 13.69
C THR A 249 4.38 -30.68 13.21
N ARG A 250 3.72 -31.64 13.87
CA ARG A 250 2.33 -31.98 13.58
C ARG A 250 1.40 -30.77 13.68
N SER A 251 1.52 -29.99 14.76
CA SER A 251 0.75 -28.74 14.94
C SER A 251 0.91 -27.75 13.78
N HIS A 252 2.11 -27.62 13.20
CA HIS A 252 2.29 -26.76 12.02
C HIS A 252 1.65 -27.37 10.77
N ALA A 253 1.79 -28.67 10.56
CA ALA A 253 1.23 -29.35 9.40
C ALA A 253 -0.30 -29.23 9.39
N ASP A 254 -0.95 -29.57 10.51
CA ASP A 254 -2.40 -29.53 10.66
C ASP A 254 -2.97 -28.12 10.48
N LYS A 255 -2.19 -27.08 10.85
CA LYS A 255 -2.62 -25.69 10.72
C LYS A 255 -2.49 -25.14 9.31
N PHE A 256 -1.45 -25.53 8.55
CA PHE A 256 -1.06 -24.80 7.34
C PHE A 256 -0.99 -25.61 6.05
N PHE A 257 -0.81 -26.93 6.10
CA PHE A 257 -0.52 -27.70 4.88
C PHE A 257 -1.71 -27.72 3.92
N ALA A 258 -2.91 -27.90 4.45
CA ALA A 258 -4.15 -27.88 3.66
C ALA A 258 -4.40 -26.54 2.93
N GLN A 259 -3.81 -25.44 3.42
CA GLN A 259 -4.02 -24.11 2.82
C GLN A 259 -3.22 -23.92 1.52
N VAL A 260 -2.13 -24.68 1.33
CA VAL A 260 -1.27 -24.57 0.14
C VAL A 260 -0.85 -25.97 -0.34
N PRO A 261 -1.80 -26.78 -0.85
CA PRO A 261 -1.54 -28.17 -1.26
C PRO A 261 -0.64 -28.27 -2.50
N SER A 262 -0.46 -27.17 -3.24
CA SER A 262 0.51 -27.11 -4.34
C SER A 262 1.97 -27.18 -3.86
N PHE A 263 2.24 -26.77 -2.61
CA PHE A 263 3.57 -26.85 -2.02
C PHE A 263 3.65 -27.92 -0.94
N PHE A 264 2.70 -28.02 -0.02
CA PHE A 264 2.76 -28.99 1.07
C PHE A 264 2.18 -30.35 0.68
N PRO A 265 2.62 -31.45 1.32
CA PRO A 265 2.01 -32.76 1.13
C PRO A 265 0.51 -32.75 1.45
N THR A 266 -0.26 -33.54 0.70
CA THR A 266 -1.68 -33.78 0.98
C THR A 266 -1.86 -34.64 2.23
N GLN A 267 -3.04 -34.53 2.83
CA GLN A 267 -3.43 -35.36 3.95
C GLN A 267 -3.57 -36.81 3.50
N ARG A 268 -3.07 -37.74 4.30
CA ARG A 268 -3.23 -39.18 4.09
C ARG A 268 -4.65 -39.62 4.45
N VAL A 269 -4.99 -40.84 4.06
CA VAL A 269 -6.29 -41.48 4.38
C VAL A 269 -6.55 -41.55 5.89
N ASP A 270 -5.49 -41.67 6.71
CA ASP A 270 -5.57 -41.68 8.17
C ASP A 270 -5.77 -40.29 8.80
N GLY A 271 -5.95 -39.24 7.99
CA GLY A 271 -6.10 -37.87 8.46
C GLY A 271 -4.79 -37.20 8.87
N THR A 272 -3.61 -37.79 8.63
CA THR A 272 -2.32 -37.19 9.00
C THR A 272 -1.56 -36.63 7.80
N PHE A 273 -0.73 -35.61 8.05
CA PHE A 273 0.19 -35.06 7.04
C PHE A 273 1.60 -35.70 7.14
N PRO A 274 2.26 -35.99 6.01
CA PRO A 274 3.70 -36.25 5.99
C PRO A 274 4.49 -35.07 6.56
N LEU A 275 5.15 -35.25 7.70
CA LEU A 275 5.86 -34.18 8.41
C LEU A 275 7.24 -33.85 7.82
N SER A 276 7.73 -34.70 6.91
CA SER A 276 8.95 -34.44 6.16
C SER A 276 8.76 -34.74 4.68
N PHE A 277 9.34 -33.90 3.84
CA PHE A 277 9.27 -33.99 2.39
C PHE A 277 10.42 -33.17 1.76
N HIS A 278 10.66 -33.39 0.48
CA HIS A 278 11.66 -32.63 -0.29
C HIS A 278 10.97 -31.63 -1.22
N ARG A 279 11.56 -30.45 -1.36
CA ARG A 279 11.18 -29.45 -2.39
C ARG A 279 12.43 -28.82 -2.98
N SER A 280 12.33 -28.48 -4.25
CA SER A 280 13.37 -27.76 -4.98
C SER A 280 13.35 -26.28 -4.61
N LEU A 281 14.42 -25.55 -4.95
CA LEU A 281 14.40 -24.08 -4.87
C LEU A 281 13.36 -23.48 -5.83
N THR A 282 13.11 -24.12 -6.97
CA THR A 282 12.02 -23.75 -7.90
C THR A 282 10.65 -23.79 -7.21
N ASP A 283 10.35 -24.85 -6.46
CA ASP A 283 9.08 -24.96 -5.72
C ASP A 283 8.93 -23.87 -4.66
N ILE A 284 10.01 -23.51 -3.98
CA ILE A 284 10.00 -22.44 -2.96
C ILE A 284 9.72 -21.09 -3.61
N LYS A 285 10.35 -20.80 -4.76
CA LYS A 285 10.07 -19.59 -5.54
C LYS A 285 8.62 -19.56 -6.00
N ALA A 286 8.07 -20.68 -6.45
CA ALA A 286 6.67 -20.81 -6.87
C ALA A 286 5.69 -20.55 -5.70
N LEU A 287 5.96 -21.08 -4.51
CA LEU A 287 5.19 -20.77 -3.29
C LEU A 287 5.20 -19.27 -2.99
N CYS A 288 6.38 -18.65 -2.96
CA CYS A 288 6.53 -17.22 -2.70
C CYS A 288 5.80 -16.37 -3.75
N GLN A 289 5.89 -16.75 -5.03
CA GLN A 289 5.23 -16.05 -6.13
C GLN A 289 3.70 -16.20 -6.04
N LEU A 290 3.18 -17.39 -5.75
CA LEU A 290 1.76 -17.62 -5.49
C LEU A 290 1.25 -16.68 -4.37
N MET A 291 1.98 -16.59 -3.26
CA MET A 291 1.58 -15.70 -2.15
C MET A 291 1.64 -14.21 -2.52
N ILE A 292 2.55 -13.81 -3.41
CA ILE A 292 2.55 -12.45 -3.98
C ILE A 292 1.31 -12.25 -4.85
N ASP A 293 0.96 -13.20 -5.70
CA ASP A 293 -0.13 -13.09 -6.68
C ASP A 293 -1.53 -13.09 -6.05
N LEU A 294 -1.67 -13.77 -4.91
CA LEU A 294 -2.87 -13.73 -4.07
C LEU A 294 -2.90 -12.49 -3.16
N GLY A 295 -1.76 -11.84 -2.97
CA GLY A 295 -1.58 -10.72 -2.05
C GLY A 295 -2.30 -9.45 -2.49
N TYR A 296 -2.85 -8.71 -1.54
CA TYR A 296 -3.57 -7.46 -1.83
C TYR A 296 -2.73 -6.43 -2.59
N CYS A 297 -1.44 -6.29 -2.26
CA CYS A 297 -0.54 -5.37 -2.97
C CYS A 297 -0.49 -5.64 -4.48
N ARG A 298 -0.43 -6.92 -4.89
CA ARG A 298 -0.47 -7.28 -6.31
C ARG A 298 -1.85 -6.98 -6.90
N LYS A 299 -2.93 -7.29 -6.19
CA LYS A 299 -4.29 -7.06 -6.69
C LYS A 299 -4.62 -5.59 -6.89
N ILE A 300 -4.26 -4.71 -5.95
CA ILE A 300 -4.47 -3.26 -6.11
C ILE A 300 -3.52 -2.67 -7.16
N ALA A 301 -2.29 -3.18 -7.28
CA ALA A 301 -1.38 -2.76 -8.34
C ALA A 301 -1.95 -3.06 -9.74
N THR A 302 -2.45 -4.28 -9.94
CA THR A 302 -3.14 -4.67 -11.19
C THR A 302 -4.41 -3.85 -11.42
N ALA A 303 -5.26 -3.68 -10.39
CA ALA A 303 -6.53 -2.97 -10.51
C ALA A 303 -6.37 -1.49 -10.85
N THR A 304 -5.32 -0.86 -10.33
CA THR A 304 -5.03 0.56 -10.59
C THR A 304 -4.10 0.77 -11.78
N ASN A 305 -3.48 -0.30 -12.29
CA ASN A 305 -2.34 -0.23 -13.21
C ASN A 305 -1.22 0.68 -12.69
N ARG A 306 -0.95 0.62 -11.38
CA ARG A 306 0.10 1.37 -10.69
C ARG A 306 0.92 0.49 -9.77
N LYS A 307 2.05 1.00 -9.30
CA LYS A 307 2.86 0.29 -8.32
C LYS A 307 2.19 0.27 -6.96
N CYS A 308 2.38 -0.82 -6.22
CA CYS A 308 2.09 -0.89 -4.80
C CYS A 308 3.33 -1.32 -4.03
N TYR A 309 3.65 -0.62 -2.95
CA TYR A 309 4.71 -0.96 -2.01
C TYR A 309 4.09 -1.59 -0.76
N GLY A 310 4.56 -2.77 -0.39
CA GLY A 310 4.08 -3.49 0.79
C GLY A 310 4.96 -4.66 1.16
N ALA A 311 4.63 -5.35 2.26
CA ALA A 311 5.51 -6.40 2.79
C ALA A 311 5.56 -7.61 1.85
N LEU A 312 6.74 -8.21 1.70
CA LEU A 312 6.91 -9.46 0.96
C LEU A 312 6.40 -10.63 1.82
N PRO A 313 5.88 -11.72 1.21
CA PRO A 313 5.28 -12.79 1.99
C PRO A 313 6.21 -13.39 3.05
N GLY A 314 5.69 -13.52 4.27
CA GLY A 314 6.46 -14.04 5.40
C GLY A 314 7.38 -13.01 6.05
N THR A 315 7.19 -11.71 5.78
CA THR A 315 7.75 -10.65 6.63
C THR A 315 6.64 -9.90 7.36
N TYR A 316 7.02 -9.18 8.40
CA TYR A 316 6.13 -8.27 9.10
C TYR A 316 6.83 -6.93 9.32
N SER A 317 6.04 -5.90 9.62
CA SER A 317 6.54 -4.56 9.86
C SER A 317 6.67 -4.25 11.35
N ASP A 318 7.58 -3.35 11.69
CA ASP A 318 7.69 -2.71 13.00
C ASP A 318 7.70 -1.18 12.79
N PHE A 319 7.57 -0.43 13.88
CA PHE A 319 7.60 1.01 13.89
C PHE A 319 9.04 1.53 13.90
N GLU A 320 9.31 2.59 13.13
CA GLU A 320 10.61 3.28 13.20
C GLU A 320 10.84 3.85 14.60
N LYS A 321 11.94 3.48 15.26
CA LYS A 321 12.24 3.92 16.64
C LYS A 321 13.21 5.10 16.74
N THR A 322 13.95 5.40 15.66
CA THR A 322 15.14 6.26 15.72
C THR A 322 15.09 7.47 14.78
N ARG A 323 13.96 7.70 14.10
CA ARG A 323 13.82 8.75 13.07
C ARG A 323 12.78 9.78 13.49
N ASP A 324 13.03 11.04 13.12
CA ASP A 324 12.00 12.08 13.19
C ASP A 324 10.82 11.72 12.28
N LEU A 325 9.60 12.02 12.74
CA LEU A 325 8.34 11.66 12.09
C LEU A 325 8.28 10.16 11.73
N PRO A 326 8.39 9.24 12.70
CA PRO A 326 8.52 7.81 12.42
C PRO A 326 7.35 7.30 11.58
N LEU A 327 7.63 6.35 10.68
CA LEU A 327 6.64 5.55 9.95
C LEU A 327 6.85 4.05 10.31
N MET A 328 6.55 3.15 9.38
CA MET A 328 6.77 1.71 9.53
C MET A 328 7.86 1.23 8.58
N LEU A 329 8.48 0.09 8.90
CA LEU A 329 9.45 -0.60 8.06
C LEU A 329 9.45 -2.09 8.32
N ILE A 330 10.12 -2.86 7.46
CA ILE A 330 10.43 -4.26 7.72
C ILE A 330 11.74 -4.36 8.53
N PRO A 331 11.73 -4.93 9.74
CA PRO A 331 12.93 -5.04 10.58
C PRO A 331 14.09 -5.74 9.88
N ARG A 332 15.29 -5.15 9.96
CA ARG A 332 16.53 -5.69 9.35
C ARG A 332 17.70 -5.84 10.34
N ASN A 333 17.43 -5.66 11.64
CA ASN A 333 18.42 -5.88 12.70
C ASN A 333 17.72 -6.10 14.05
N THR A 334 18.28 -6.98 14.87
CA THR A 334 17.77 -7.28 16.22
C THR A 334 18.24 -6.30 17.29
N ARG A 335 19.18 -5.38 16.96
CA ARG A 335 19.67 -4.37 17.91
C ARG A 335 18.59 -3.32 18.21
N THR A 336 17.78 -2.97 17.22
CA THR A 336 16.74 -1.92 17.30
C THR A 336 15.34 -2.52 17.38
N TYR A 337 15.13 -3.67 16.72
CA TYR A 337 13.83 -4.30 16.53
C TYR A 337 13.83 -5.71 17.12
N SER A 338 12.64 -6.28 17.32
CA SER A 338 12.51 -7.66 17.85
C SER A 338 12.96 -8.74 16.86
N ASP A 339 13.08 -8.41 15.56
CA ASP A 339 13.38 -9.37 14.50
C ASP A 339 14.33 -8.85 13.42
N ASN A 340 14.76 -9.76 12.54
CA ASN A 340 15.62 -9.46 11.40
C ASN A 340 15.24 -10.23 10.15
N PHE A 341 14.59 -9.53 9.21
CA PHE A 341 14.18 -10.03 7.90
C PHE A 341 15.18 -9.73 6.78
N ALA A 342 16.40 -9.25 7.07
CA ALA A 342 17.37 -8.93 6.03
C ALA A 342 17.65 -10.13 5.09
N ALA A 343 17.71 -11.34 5.66
CA ALA A 343 17.91 -12.57 4.88
C ALA A 343 16.69 -12.94 4.01
N PHE A 344 15.47 -12.67 4.49
CA PHE A 344 14.23 -12.88 3.72
C PHE A 344 14.17 -11.91 2.54
N ILE A 345 14.40 -10.62 2.79
CA ILE A 345 14.43 -9.58 1.76
C ILE A 345 15.51 -9.91 0.71
N ASN A 346 16.69 -10.35 1.15
CA ASN A 346 17.76 -10.76 0.25
C ASN A 346 17.39 -11.98 -0.60
N PHE A 347 16.61 -12.93 -0.07
CA PHE A 347 16.09 -14.04 -0.86
C PHE A 347 15.22 -13.53 -2.02
N TYR A 348 14.22 -12.69 -1.73
CA TYR A 348 13.34 -12.13 -2.75
C TYR A 348 14.11 -11.30 -3.79
N LYS A 349 15.06 -10.48 -3.35
CA LYS A 349 15.88 -9.66 -4.26
C LYS A 349 16.77 -10.51 -5.16
N LYS A 350 17.56 -11.42 -4.57
CA LYS A 350 18.60 -12.17 -5.31
C LYS A 350 18.04 -13.35 -6.10
N HIS A 351 17.07 -14.08 -5.54
CA HIS A 351 16.58 -15.32 -6.15
C HIS A 351 15.27 -15.15 -6.91
N MET A 352 14.51 -14.08 -6.66
CA MET A 352 13.24 -13.79 -7.35
C MET A 352 13.24 -12.48 -8.11
N GLY A 353 14.37 -11.75 -8.14
CA GLY A 353 14.51 -10.50 -8.89
C GLY A 353 13.57 -9.39 -8.42
N LYS A 354 13.09 -9.41 -7.18
CA LYS A 354 12.15 -8.41 -6.68
C LYS A 354 12.85 -7.08 -6.39
N SER A 355 12.28 -6.01 -6.92
CA SER A 355 12.59 -4.63 -6.53
C SER A 355 12.01 -4.32 -5.16
N LEU A 356 12.64 -3.36 -4.47
CA LEU A 356 12.19 -2.88 -3.16
C LEU A 356 11.73 -1.43 -3.28
N ASP A 357 11.11 -0.97 -2.22
CA ASP A 357 10.61 0.40 -2.12
C ASP A 357 11.72 1.46 -2.23
N PRO A 358 11.40 2.65 -2.76
CA PRO A 358 12.39 3.71 -2.99
C PRO A 358 12.86 4.40 -1.70
N GLU A 359 12.27 4.10 -0.54
CA GLU A 359 12.60 4.73 0.74
C GLU A 359 13.48 3.85 1.64
N ASP A 360 13.98 2.73 1.12
CA ASP A 360 14.79 1.73 1.83
C ASP A 360 14.15 1.29 3.16
N ARG A 361 12.85 0.98 3.11
CA ARG A 361 12.08 0.48 4.26
C ARG A 361 11.99 -1.03 4.29
N GLY A 362 12.46 -1.70 3.25
CA GLY A 362 12.45 -3.15 3.12
C GLY A 362 11.12 -3.71 2.62
N TYR A 363 10.22 -2.86 2.15
CA TYR A 363 8.99 -3.28 1.47
C TYR A 363 9.29 -3.67 0.03
N GLY A 364 8.54 -4.64 -0.51
CA GLY A 364 8.63 -5.06 -1.90
C GLY A 364 7.86 -4.13 -2.83
N GLU A 365 8.35 -3.99 -4.07
CA GLU A 365 7.60 -3.36 -5.16
C GLU A 365 6.72 -4.41 -5.86
N HIS A 366 5.42 -4.15 -5.88
CA HIS A 366 4.42 -4.93 -6.61
C HIS A 366 3.98 -4.12 -7.83
N VAL A 367 4.25 -4.65 -9.01
CA VAL A 367 3.84 -4.04 -10.29
C VAL A 367 2.47 -4.59 -10.73
N PRO A 368 1.81 -3.97 -11.73
CA PRO A 368 0.55 -4.47 -12.30
C PRO A 368 0.60 -5.88 -12.88
#